data_AF-A0A9D7CTG0-F1
#
_entry.id   AF-A0A9D7CTG0-F1
#
_cell.length_a   1.000
_cell.length_b   1.000
_cell.length_c   1.000
_cell.angle_alpha   90.00
_cell.angle_beta   90.00
_cell.angle_gamma   90.00
#
_symmetry.space_group_name_H-M   'P 1'
#
loop_
_entity.id
_entity.type
_entity.pdbx_description
1 polymer ?
#
loop_
_entity_poly.entity_id
_entity_poly.type
_entity_poly.pdbx_seq_one_letter_code
_entity_poly.pdbx_strand_id
1 'polypeptide(L)'
;MSEPTEPTPPLSREDLVLLVARAHHGAPYAECKIAGAALAEQSKLPRLIAENLGAGFGQWTFFPEPAEVVTFACTYAPPQTSDDVWALARQWASDDAAGRPTVLVLVGRELLQVELRRIDVPELRALFAESQGPAAMALRKTLGLDIPAPRATPAKAAAATAVREAEATSPKRAPAAKKTPVATTADGTLKMPKPVLTRAKVEPPAPPRHFEHPKFGVGVLEKLDGVGPEAKLTIRFEAGTKTLLARFVAEVAP
;
A
#
# COMPACT_ATOMS: atom_id res chain seq x y z
N MET A 1 -5.61 41.29 -30.16
CA MET A 1 -5.14 40.31 -31.16
C MET A 1 -4.21 39.38 -30.41
N SER A 2 -4.48 38.08 -30.39
CA SER A 2 -3.56 37.13 -29.76
C SER A 2 -2.46 36.80 -30.77
N GLU A 3 -1.20 37.01 -30.38
CA GLU A 3 -0.07 36.58 -31.20
C GLU A 3 -0.12 35.05 -31.36
N PRO A 4 0.23 34.51 -32.55
CA PRO A 4 0.41 33.08 -32.70
C PRO A 4 1.66 32.69 -31.89
N THR A 5 1.47 32.09 -30.72
CA THR A 5 2.56 31.46 -29.96
C THR A 5 3.21 30.42 -30.87
N GLU A 6 4.45 30.68 -31.29
CA GLU A 6 5.22 29.71 -32.05
C GLU A 6 5.33 28.41 -31.23
N PRO A 7 5.15 27.23 -31.85
CA PRO A 7 5.26 25.98 -31.13
C PRO A 7 6.69 25.82 -30.62
N THR A 8 6.87 25.89 -29.30
CA THR A 8 8.15 25.62 -28.64
C THR A 8 8.70 24.29 -29.17
N PRO A 9 9.96 24.24 -29.66
CA PRO A 9 10.52 22.99 -30.16
C PRO A 9 10.49 21.92 -29.06
N PRO A 10 10.15 20.66 -29.39
CA PRO A 10 10.13 19.60 -28.40
C PRO A 10 11.51 19.44 -27.76
N LEU A 11 11.55 19.39 -26.43
CA LEU A 11 12.77 19.12 -25.66
C LEU A 11 13.49 17.87 -26.19
N SER A 12 14.82 17.84 -26.14
CA SER A 12 15.55 16.62 -26.44
C SER A 12 15.20 15.51 -25.43
N ARG A 13 15.45 14.25 -25.80
CA ARG A 13 15.28 13.12 -24.87
C ARG A 13 16.10 13.32 -23.59
N GLU A 14 17.30 13.88 -23.70
CA GLU A 14 18.21 14.11 -22.57
C GLU A 14 17.68 15.19 -21.63
N ASP A 15 17.20 16.31 -22.18
CA ASP A 15 16.54 17.38 -21.41
C ASP A 15 15.29 16.87 -20.69
N LEU A 16 14.49 16.03 -21.37
CA LEU A 16 13.28 15.44 -20.81
C LEU A 16 13.62 14.46 -19.66
N VAL A 17 14.68 13.66 -19.80
CA VAL A 17 15.17 12.81 -18.70
C VAL A 17 15.65 13.65 -17.51
N LEU A 18 16.41 14.72 -17.74
CA LEU A 18 16.85 15.64 -16.67
C LEU A 18 15.69 16.37 -15.99
N LEU A 19 14.61 16.66 -16.72
CA LEU A 19 13.41 17.30 -16.21
C LEU A 19 12.59 16.33 -15.35
N VAL A 20 12.35 15.10 -15.83
CA VAL A 20 11.67 14.04 -15.05
C VAL A 20 12.50 13.64 -13.83
N ALA A 21 13.83 13.52 -13.96
CA ALA A 21 14.71 13.22 -12.84
C ALA A 21 14.58 14.27 -11.72
N ARG A 22 14.59 15.56 -12.03
CA ARG A 22 14.36 16.62 -11.03
C ARG A 22 13.00 16.49 -10.35
N ALA A 23 11.93 16.26 -11.11
CA ALA A 23 10.59 16.07 -10.55
C ALA A 23 10.53 14.89 -9.56
N HIS A 24 11.16 13.76 -9.90
CA HIS A 24 11.22 12.56 -9.05
C HIS A 24 12.08 12.76 -7.79
N HIS A 25 13.09 13.62 -7.83
CA HIS A 25 13.97 13.94 -6.70
C HIS A 25 13.46 15.12 -5.83
N GLY A 26 12.16 15.43 -5.89
CA GLY A 26 11.51 16.38 -4.97
C GLY A 26 11.57 17.85 -5.38
N ALA A 27 11.61 18.14 -6.68
CA ALA A 27 11.45 19.50 -7.20
C ALA A 27 10.10 20.14 -6.75
N PRO A 28 9.98 21.47 -6.79
CA PRO A 28 8.72 22.17 -6.51
C PRO A 28 7.57 21.66 -7.40
N TYR A 29 6.35 21.65 -6.86
CA TYR A 29 5.14 21.18 -7.54
C TYR A 29 4.90 21.80 -8.93
N ALA A 30 5.33 23.06 -9.14
CA ALA A 30 5.27 23.73 -10.43
C ALA A 30 6.23 23.10 -11.47
N GLU A 31 7.44 22.71 -11.07
CA GLU A 31 8.41 22.03 -11.93
C GLU A 31 7.97 20.60 -12.22
N CYS A 32 7.41 19.89 -11.23
CA CYS A 32 6.78 18.58 -11.45
C CYS A 32 5.68 18.65 -12.52
N LYS A 33 4.84 19.70 -12.51
CA LYS A 33 3.83 19.92 -13.56
C LYS A 33 4.44 20.15 -14.94
N ILE A 34 5.55 20.90 -15.04
CA ILE A 34 6.24 21.13 -16.31
C ILE A 34 6.83 19.82 -16.83
N ALA A 35 7.44 19.00 -15.96
CA ALA A 35 7.94 17.67 -16.31
C ALA A 35 6.83 16.73 -16.81
N GLY A 36 5.69 16.71 -16.12
CA GLY A 36 4.50 15.96 -16.53
C GLY A 36 3.96 16.41 -17.89
N ALA A 37 3.80 17.72 -18.10
CA ALA A 37 3.28 18.27 -19.35
C ALA A 37 4.20 17.98 -20.54
N ALA A 38 5.52 18.17 -20.37
CA ALA A 38 6.51 17.88 -21.41
C ALA A 38 6.56 16.38 -21.77
N LEU A 39 6.45 15.49 -20.78
CA LEU A 39 6.37 14.05 -21.03
C LEU A 39 5.06 13.67 -21.76
N ALA A 40 3.95 14.31 -21.42
CA ALA A 40 2.66 14.08 -22.09
C ALA A 40 2.64 14.56 -23.54
N GLU A 41 3.31 15.67 -23.84
CA GLU A 41 3.43 16.20 -25.21
C GLU A 41 4.27 15.30 -26.13
N GLN A 42 5.31 14.64 -25.59
CA GLN A 42 6.21 13.78 -26.34
C GLN A 42 5.87 12.27 -26.29
N SER A 43 4.75 11.89 -25.67
CA SER A 43 4.33 10.48 -25.54
C SER A 43 2.99 10.22 -26.21
N LYS A 44 2.72 8.94 -26.49
CA LYS A 44 1.39 8.47 -26.93
C LYS A 44 0.57 7.89 -25.78
N LEU A 45 1.06 8.02 -24.54
CA LEU A 45 0.34 7.60 -23.35
C LEU A 45 -0.92 8.46 -23.15
N PRO A 46 -1.95 7.93 -22.47
CA PRO A 46 -3.06 8.75 -22.00
C PRO A 46 -2.54 9.92 -21.17
N ARG A 47 -2.93 11.15 -21.54
CA ARG A 47 -2.34 12.41 -21.02
C ARG A 47 -2.16 12.44 -19.50
N LEU A 48 -3.18 12.07 -18.73
CA LEU A 48 -3.13 12.06 -17.26
C LEU A 48 -2.07 11.07 -16.70
N ILE A 49 -1.83 9.95 -17.39
CA ILE A 49 -0.82 8.96 -17.00
C ILE A 49 0.58 9.51 -17.27
N ALA A 50 0.80 10.11 -18.44
CA ALA A 50 2.07 10.76 -18.77
C ALA A 50 2.37 11.95 -17.85
N GLU A 51 1.37 12.79 -17.56
CA GLU A 51 1.51 13.91 -16.62
C GLU A 51 1.91 13.43 -15.22
N ASN A 52 1.27 12.38 -14.68
CA ASN A 52 1.62 11.83 -13.37
C ASN A 52 2.96 11.09 -13.35
N LEU A 53 3.33 10.40 -14.44
CA LEU A 53 4.64 9.75 -14.57
C LEU A 53 5.78 10.76 -14.62
N GLY A 54 5.67 11.80 -15.47
CA GLY A 54 6.70 12.83 -15.61
C GLY A 54 6.84 13.68 -14.35
N ALA A 55 5.74 13.93 -13.64
CA ALA A 55 5.72 14.68 -12.39
C ALA A 55 6.19 13.89 -11.15
N GLY A 56 6.39 12.57 -11.25
CA GLY A 56 6.74 11.71 -10.10
C GLY A 56 5.58 11.44 -9.13
N PHE A 57 4.32 11.68 -9.53
CA PHE A 57 3.16 11.53 -8.66
C PHE A 57 2.59 10.11 -8.70
N GLY A 58 3.04 9.28 -7.76
CA GLY A 58 2.50 7.94 -7.51
C GLY A 58 3.56 7.01 -6.91
N GLN A 59 3.15 5.83 -6.40
CA GLN A 59 4.11 4.81 -5.98
C GLN A 59 4.64 4.05 -7.20
N TRP A 60 5.47 4.72 -8.01
CA TRP A 60 5.98 4.27 -9.30
C TRP A 60 7.29 3.48 -9.21
N THR A 61 7.42 2.60 -8.22
CA THR A 61 8.63 1.78 -7.97
C THR A 61 8.91 0.70 -9.02
N PHE A 62 8.27 0.79 -10.20
CA PHE A 62 8.48 -0.10 -11.35
C PHE A 62 9.61 0.41 -12.26
N PHE A 63 9.86 1.72 -12.26
CA PHE A 63 10.97 2.32 -12.99
C PHE A 63 12.07 2.67 -11.98
N PRO A 64 13.20 1.93 -11.93
CA PRO A 64 14.33 2.28 -11.07
C PRO A 64 14.95 3.63 -11.47
N GLU A 65 14.93 3.97 -12.77
CA GLU A 65 15.59 5.16 -13.31
C GLU A 65 14.63 6.08 -14.09
N PRO A 66 14.73 7.42 -13.96
CA PRO A 66 13.93 8.38 -14.75
C PRO A 66 14.08 8.21 -16.28
N ALA A 67 15.23 7.71 -16.73
CA ALA A 67 15.48 7.40 -18.14
C ALA A 67 14.56 6.29 -18.68
N GLU A 68 14.14 5.35 -17.83
CA GLU A 68 13.21 4.28 -18.20
C GLU A 68 11.78 4.79 -18.29
N VAL A 69 11.37 5.72 -17.41
CA VAL A 69 10.07 6.41 -17.49
C VAL A 69 9.92 7.11 -18.85
N VAL A 70 10.92 7.88 -19.26
CA VAL A 70 10.93 8.59 -20.55
C VAL A 70 10.94 7.61 -21.72
N THR A 71 11.78 6.56 -21.64
CA THR A 71 11.86 5.53 -22.70
C THR A 71 10.54 4.80 -22.85
N PHE A 72 9.90 4.38 -21.76
CA PHE A 72 8.56 3.78 -21.77
C PHE A 72 7.52 4.72 -22.38
N ALA A 73 7.46 5.98 -21.93
CA ALA A 73 6.46 6.94 -22.42
C ALA A 73 6.58 7.23 -23.92
N CYS A 74 7.80 7.43 -24.43
CA CYS A 74 8.03 7.73 -25.84
C CYS A 74 7.97 6.48 -26.76
N THR A 75 8.22 5.28 -26.25
CA THR A 75 8.05 4.01 -27.01
C THR A 75 6.67 3.39 -26.90
N TYR A 76 5.81 3.85 -25.98
CA TYR A 76 4.44 3.36 -25.84
C TYR A 76 3.67 3.48 -27.16
N ALA A 77 3.20 2.34 -27.65
CA ALA A 77 2.24 2.25 -28.74
C ALA A 77 0.88 1.88 -28.13
N PRO A 78 -0.17 2.70 -28.31
CA PRO A 78 -1.51 2.33 -27.86
C PRO A 78 -1.94 1.02 -28.56
N PRO A 79 -2.50 0.04 -27.82
CA PRO A 79 -2.98 -1.20 -28.41
C PRO A 79 -4.07 -0.92 -29.46
N GLN A 80 -4.15 -1.81 -30.47
CA GLN A 80 -5.12 -1.72 -31.57
C GLN A 80 -6.06 -2.93 -31.62
N THR A 81 -5.64 -4.06 -31.06
CA THR A 81 -6.38 -5.33 -31.01
C THR A 81 -6.58 -5.82 -29.57
N SER A 82 -7.49 -6.78 -29.38
CA SER A 82 -7.65 -7.49 -28.10
C SER A 82 -6.35 -8.17 -27.64
N ASP A 83 -5.57 -8.68 -28.58
CA ASP A 83 -4.34 -9.41 -28.31
C ASP A 83 -3.21 -8.46 -27.85
N ASP A 84 -3.18 -7.22 -28.37
CA ASP A 84 -2.28 -6.17 -27.87
C ASP A 84 -2.62 -5.78 -26.43
N VAL A 85 -3.92 -5.64 -26.10
CA VAL A 85 -4.38 -5.36 -24.72
C VAL A 85 -4.00 -6.53 -23.79
N TRP A 86 -4.08 -7.77 -24.28
CA TRP A 86 -3.62 -8.96 -23.56
C TRP A 86 -2.10 -8.99 -23.36
N ALA A 87 -1.32 -8.60 -24.36
CA ALA A 87 0.13 -8.48 -24.25
C ALA A 87 0.52 -7.42 -23.21
N LEU A 88 -0.13 -6.25 -23.25
CA LEU A 88 0.02 -5.18 -22.26
C LEU A 88 -0.38 -5.66 -20.84
N ALA A 89 -1.49 -6.40 -20.72
CA ALA A 89 -1.93 -6.96 -19.44
C ALA A 89 -0.92 -7.95 -18.85
N ARG A 90 -0.31 -8.81 -19.67
CA ARG A 90 0.74 -9.76 -19.25
C ARG A 90 2.04 -9.04 -18.88
N GLN A 91 2.44 -8.02 -19.64
CA GLN A 91 3.64 -7.21 -19.35
C GLN A 91 3.54 -6.58 -17.95
N TRP A 92 2.40 -5.98 -17.61
CA TRP A 92 2.17 -5.34 -16.32
C TRP A 92 1.82 -6.30 -15.18
N ALA A 93 1.55 -7.57 -15.50
CA ALA A 93 1.34 -8.66 -14.55
C ALA A 93 2.61 -9.47 -14.24
N SER A 94 3.78 -9.11 -14.79
CA SER A 94 5.01 -9.88 -14.60
C SER A 94 5.74 -9.55 -13.29
N ASP A 95 6.68 -10.44 -12.89
CA ASP A 95 7.24 -10.60 -11.53
C ASP A 95 7.93 -9.37 -10.89
N ASP A 96 8.26 -8.33 -11.65
CA ASP A 96 9.07 -7.20 -11.17
C ASP A 96 8.30 -6.17 -10.31
N ALA A 97 7.02 -6.44 -10.00
CA ALA A 97 6.18 -5.63 -9.10
C ALA A 97 6.57 -5.76 -7.60
N ALA A 98 7.87 -5.80 -7.29
CA ALA A 98 8.48 -5.67 -5.96
C ALA A 98 7.79 -6.48 -4.83
N GLY A 99 7.41 -7.72 -5.13
CA GLY A 99 6.78 -8.63 -4.15
C GLY A 99 5.40 -8.21 -3.64
N ARG A 100 4.71 -7.27 -4.31
CA ARG A 100 3.34 -6.87 -3.96
C ARG A 100 2.33 -7.71 -4.75
N PRO A 101 1.32 -8.33 -4.11
CA PRO A 101 0.31 -9.16 -4.80
C PRO A 101 -0.70 -8.35 -5.65
N THR A 102 -0.41 -7.08 -5.92
CA THR A 102 -1.12 -6.25 -6.88
C THR A 102 -0.57 -6.52 -8.27
N VAL A 103 -1.21 -7.47 -8.97
CA VAL A 103 -0.96 -7.91 -10.35
C VAL A 103 -0.94 -6.78 -11.39
N LEU A 104 -1.30 -5.55 -10.99
CA LEU A 104 -1.04 -4.34 -11.75
C LEU A 104 -0.55 -3.27 -10.78
N VAL A 105 0.68 -2.82 -10.94
CA VAL A 105 1.12 -1.52 -10.39
C VAL A 105 0.19 -0.44 -10.93
N LEU A 106 -0.06 0.63 -10.17
CA LEU A 106 -1.12 1.60 -10.49
C LEU A 106 -1.02 2.18 -11.93
N VAL A 107 0.16 2.22 -12.58
CA VAL A 107 0.32 2.66 -13.98
C VAL A 107 -0.37 1.67 -14.91
N GLY A 108 0.02 0.39 -14.85
CA GLY A 108 -0.57 -0.68 -15.65
C GLY A 108 -2.08 -0.79 -15.42
N ARG A 109 -2.55 -0.56 -14.19
CA ARG A 109 -3.99 -0.54 -13.88
C ARG A 109 -4.71 0.61 -14.57
N GLU A 110 -4.28 1.85 -14.37
CA GLU A 110 -4.95 3.02 -14.97
C GLU A 110 -4.82 3.00 -16.50
N LEU A 111 -3.68 2.55 -17.03
CA LEU A 111 -3.42 2.40 -18.46
C LEU A 111 -4.36 1.38 -19.09
N LEU A 112 -4.43 0.17 -18.55
CA LEU A 112 -5.40 -0.84 -18.99
C LEU A 112 -6.85 -0.38 -18.82
N GLN A 113 -7.19 0.39 -17.77
CA GLN A 113 -8.54 0.96 -17.64
C GLN A 113 -8.87 2.01 -18.71
N VAL A 114 -7.88 2.72 -19.26
CA VAL A 114 -8.09 3.61 -20.41
C VAL A 114 -8.23 2.78 -21.69
N GLU A 115 -7.35 1.81 -21.92
CA GLU A 115 -7.37 1.01 -23.15
C GLU A 115 -8.61 0.08 -23.24
N LEU A 116 -9.06 -0.48 -22.12
CA LEU A 116 -10.33 -1.20 -22.03
C LEU A 116 -11.56 -0.32 -22.30
N ARG A 117 -11.47 1.02 -22.32
CA ARG A 117 -12.58 1.87 -22.82
C ARG A 117 -12.62 1.95 -24.35
N ARG A 118 -11.49 1.66 -25.02
CA ARG A 118 -11.32 1.74 -26.47
C ARG A 118 -11.53 0.38 -27.14
N ILE A 119 -11.01 -0.68 -26.54
CA ILE A 119 -11.04 -2.06 -27.05
C ILE A 119 -11.79 -2.93 -26.04
N ASP A 120 -12.76 -3.70 -26.52
CA ASP A 120 -13.55 -4.57 -25.66
C ASP A 120 -12.84 -5.90 -25.43
N VAL A 121 -12.46 -6.17 -24.18
CA VAL A 121 -11.91 -7.45 -23.72
C VAL A 121 -12.68 -7.87 -22.47
N PRO A 122 -13.77 -8.64 -22.61
CA PRO A 122 -14.74 -8.86 -21.53
C PRO A 122 -14.15 -9.61 -20.32
N GLU A 123 -13.20 -10.53 -20.54
CA GLU A 123 -12.52 -11.27 -19.48
C GLU A 123 -11.68 -10.34 -18.60
N LEU A 124 -10.98 -9.38 -19.22
CA LEU A 124 -10.23 -8.35 -18.50
C LEU A 124 -11.19 -7.37 -17.82
N ARG A 125 -12.32 -6.98 -18.42
CA ARG A 125 -13.32 -6.14 -17.72
C ARG A 125 -13.82 -6.81 -16.43
N ALA A 126 -14.16 -8.10 -16.49
CA ALA A 126 -14.59 -8.86 -15.32
C ALA A 126 -13.51 -8.86 -14.21
N LEU A 127 -12.24 -9.08 -14.60
CA LEU A 127 -11.07 -9.03 -13.72
C LEU A 127 -10.92 -7.70 -12.94
N PHE A 128 -11.28 -6.58 -13.57
CA PHE A 128 -11.20 -5.24 -12.98
C PHE A 128 -12.45 -4.87 -12.16
N ALA A 129 -13.60 -5.47 -12.46
CA ALA A 129 -14.85 -5.27 -11.71
C ALA A 129 -14.85 -6.03 -10.37
N GLU A 130 -14.32 -7.26 -10.34
CA GLU A 130 -14.33 -8.14 -9.15
C GLU A 130 -13.18 -7.87 -8.14
N SER A 131 -12.79 -6.61 -7.96
CA SER A 131 -11.54 -6.27 -7.26
C SER A 131 -11.42 -6.88 -5.85
N GLN A 132 -10.55 -7.88 -5.72
CA GLN A 132 -10.16 -8.62 -4.50
C GLN A 132 -11.10 -9.76 -4.02
N GLY A 133 -11.95 -10.30 -4.88
CA GLY A 133 -12.67 -11.57 -4.60
C GLY A 133 -11.83 -12.85 -4.84
N PRO A 134 -12.18 -14.00 -4.21
CA PRO A 134 -11.63 -15.31 -4.58
C PRO A 134 -11.91 -15.70 -6.03
N ALA A 135 -13.05 -15.25 -6.59
CA ALA A 135 -13.42 -15.43 -8.00
C ALA A 135 -12.40 -14.76 -8.93
N ALA A 136 -12.07 -13.49 -8.70
CA ALA A 136 -11.02 -12.78 -9.45
C ALA A 136 -9.64 -13.50 -9.39
N MET A 137 -9.30 -14.13 -8.26
CA MET A 137 -8.06 -14.92 -8.15
C MET A 137 -8.11 -16.21 -8.98
N ALA A 138 -9.26 -16.91 -8.99
CA ALA A 138 -9.46 -18.06 -9.87
C ALA A 138 -9.41 -17.66 -11.35
N LEU A 139 -10.04 -16.54 -11.70
CA LEU A 139 -10.06 -15.98 -13.05
C LEU A 139 -8.66 -15.59 -13.54
N ARG A 140 -7.82 -14.97 -12.69
CA ARG A 140 -6.39 -14.70 -13.00
C ARG A 140 -5.64 -15.98 -13.36
N LYS A 141 -5.86 -17.04 -12.59
CA LYS A 141 -5.22 -18.33 -12.81
C LYS A 141 -5.65 -18.99 -14.11
N THR A 142 -6.94 -18.94 -14.46
CA THR A 142 -7.42 -19.46 -15.76
C THR A 142 -6.92 -18.65 -16.96
N LEU A 143 -6.62 -17.35 -16.76
CA LEU A 143 -6.15 -16.44 -17.80
C LEU A 143 -4.61 -16.36 -17.92
N GLY A 144 -3.88 -17.14 -17.13
CA GLY A 144 -2.41 -17.15 -17.15
C GLY A 144 -1.75 -15.87 -16.62
N LEU A 145 -2.48 -15.09 -15.81
CA LEU A 145 -1.99 -13.89 -15.11
C LEU A 145 -1.60 -14.19 -13.64
N ASP A 146 -1.24 -15.44 -13.35
CA ASP A 146 -0.90 -15.90 -12.00
C ASP A 146 0.58 -15.61 -11.72
N ILE A 147 0.86 -14.70 -10.79
CA ILE A 147 2.22 -14.39 -10.35
C ILE A 147 2.62 -15.48 -9.35
N PRO A 148 3.74 -16.21 -9.53
CA PRO A 148 4.22 -17.16 -8.53
C PRO A 148 4.41 -16.42 -7.20
N ALA A 149 3.71 -16.87 -6.16
CA ALA A 149 3.77 -16.24 -4.84
C ALA A 149 5.25 -16.04 -4.45
N PRO A 150 5.66 -14.83 -4.02
CA PRO A 150 7.06 -14.46 -3.92
C PRO A 150 7.80 -15.50 -3.08
N ARG A 151 8.82 -16.13 -3.67
CA ARG A 151 9.61 -17.20 -3.06
C ARG A 151 9.94 -16.78 -1.64
N ALA A 152 9.36 -17.47 -0.65
CA ALA A 152 9.50 -17.06 0.74
C ALA A 152 10.98 -17.08 1.10
N THR A 153 11.57 -15.90 1.26
CA THR A 153 12.92 -15.76 1.81
C THR A 153 12.92 -16.51 3.15
N PRO A 154 13.92 -17.40 3.42
CA PRO A 154 13.80 -18.47 4.40
C PRO A 154 13.44 -18.00 5.83
N ALA A 155 13.72 -16.74 6.17
CA ALA A 155 13.30 -16.09 7.41
C ALA A 155 11.78 -16.17 7.70
N LYS A 156 10.91 -16.20 6.68
CA LYS A 156 9.44 -16.15 6.89
C LYS A 156 8.76 -17.53 6.97
N ALA A 157 9.44 -18.60 6.57
CA ALA A 157 8.92 -19.96 6.68
C ALA A 157 8.93 -20.47 8.14
N ALA A 158 9.99 -20.17 8.89
CA ALA A 158 10.15 -20.59 10.29
C ALA A 158 9.03 -20.06 11.22
N ALA A 159 8.57 -18.82 10.98
CA ALA A 159 7.49 -18.22 11.78
C ALA A 159 6.13 -18.90 11.57
N ALA A 160 5.85 -19.44 10.38
CA ALA A 160 4.58 -20.12 10.11
C ALA A 160 4.51 -21.52 10.74
N THR A 161 5.64 -22.22 10.84
CA THR A 161 5.72 -23.53 11.51
C THR A 161 5.62 -23.38 13.03
N ALA A 162 6.31 -22.40 13.61
CA ALA A 162 6.31 -22.15 15.06
C ALA A 162 4.91 -21.85 15.64
N VAL A 163 4.05 -21.15 14.89
CA VAL A 163 2.65 -20.89 15.31
C VAL A 163 1.82 -22.18 15.31
N ARG A 164 2.09 -23.13 14.42
CA ARG A 164 1.36 -24.41 14.35
C ARG A 164 1.83 -25.44 15.38
N GLU A 165 3.08 -25.39 15.84
CA GLU A 165 3.54 -26.24 16.95
C GLU A 165 3.12 -25.70 18.33
N ALA A 166 2.98 -24.38 18.50
CA ALA A 166 2.53 -23.78 19.75
C ALA A 166 1.07 -24.13 20.13
N GLU A 167 0.24 -24.54 19.17
CA GLU A 167 -1.18 -24.88 19.37
C GLU A 167 -1.40 -26.38 19.72
N ALA A 168 -0.34 -27.20 19.71
CA ALA A 168 -0.42 -28.65 19.85
C ALA A 168 -0.24 -29.20 21.29
N THR A 169 0.09 -28.35 22.28
CA THR A 169 0.39 -28.80 23.66
C THR A 169 -0.46 -28.13 24.74
N SER A 170 -1.68 -28.63 24.94
CA SER A 170 -2.40 -28.58 26.23
C SER A 170 -3.43 -29.72 26.34
N PRO A 171 -3.44 -30.53 27.43
CA PRO A 171 -4.23 -31.77 27.47
C PRO A 171 -5.64 -31.62 28.11
N LYS A 172 -6.56 -32.49 27.62
CA LYS A 172 -7.73 -33.14 28.29
C LYS A 172 -8.06 -32.73 29.75
N ARG A 173 -9.33 -32.61 30.20
CA ARG A 173 -10.55 -33.37 29.83
C ARG A 173 -11.87 -32.73 30.37
N ALA A 174 -12.95 -32.98 29.64
CA ALA A 174 -14.42 -32.82 29.85
C ALA A 174 -14.99 -33.46 31.17
N PRO A 175 -16.32 -33.43 31.53
CA PRO A 175 -17.53 -33.34 30.68
C PRO A 175 -18.71 -32.45 31.20
N ALA A 176 -19.94 -32.71 30.75
CA ALA A 176 -21.05 -31.74 30.60
C ALA A 176 -22.38 -32.04 31.38
N ALA A 177 -23.42 -31.24 31.09
CA ALA A 177 -24.85 -31.30 31.50
C ALA A 177 -25.21 -30.58 32.83
N LYS A 178 -26.44 -30.04 33.07
CA LYS A 178 -27.79 -30.29 32.50
C LYS A 178 -28.64 -29.00 32.28
N LYS A 179 -29.85 -29.17 31.75
CA LYS A 179 -30.89 -28.16 31.43
C LYS A 179 -31.65 -27.59 32.65
N THR A 180 -32.35 -26.48 32.39
CA THR A 180 -33.46 -25.75 33.06
C THR A 180 -34.44 -26.57 33.93
N PRO A 181 -35.16 -25.96 34.91
CA PRO A 181 -36.27 -25.01 34.62
C PRO A 181 -36.47 -23.81 35.58
N VAL A 182 -37.50 -23.01 35.26
CA VAL A 182 -37.98 -21.78 35.91
C VAL A 182 -38.87 -22.06 37.13
N ALA A 183 -38.88 -21.16 38.12
CA ALA A 183 -40.03 -20.96 39.01
C ALA A 183 -40.17 -19.48 39.47
N THR A 184 -41.37 -18.92 39.27
CA THR A 184 -41.96 -17.76 39.98
C THR A 184 -42.18 -18.12 41.48
N THR A 185 -42.52 -17.29 42.48
CA THR A 185 -43.08 -15.93 42.68
C THR A 185 -42.78 -15.58 44.16
N ALA A 186 -42.79 -14.35 44.67
CA ALA A 186 -42.68 -12.99 44.12
C ALA A 186 -42.64 -12.01 45.31
N ASP A 187 -41.96 -10.86 45.19
CA ASP A 187 -42.29 -9.66 45.98
C ASP A 187 -41.80 -8.38 45.29
N GLY A 188 -42.59 -7.30 45.39
CA GLY A 188 -42.55 -6.17 44.45
C GLY A 188 -41.53 -5.06 44.75
N THR A 189 -40.23 -5.34 44.89
CA THR A 189 -39.20 -4.28 44.94
C THR A 189 -37.93 -4.58 44.12
N LEU A 190 -37.76 -3.87 43.00
CA LEU A 190 -36.51 -3.85 42.22
C LEU A 190 -35.42 -3.04 42.93
N LYS A 191 -34.69 -3.66 43.85
CA LYS A 191 -33.36 -3.17 44.26
C LYS A 191 -32.29 -3.85 43.42
N MET A 192 -31.83 -3.16 42.37
CA MET A 192 -30.57 -3.53 41.71
C MET A 192 -29.42 -3.41 42.73
N PRO A 193 -28.64 -4.47 42.99
CA PRO A 193 -27.37 -4.32 43.71
C PRO A 193 -26.43 -3.48 42.84
N LYS A 194 -25.86 -2.41 43.43
CA LYS A 194 -24.89 -1.56 42.73
C LYS A 194 -23.69 -2.41 42.32
N PRO A 195 -23.28 -2.44 41.04
CA PRO A 195 -22.06 -3.12 40.65
C PRO A 195 -20.86 -2.42 41.29
N VAL A 196 -20.22 -3.09 42.25
CA VAL A 196 -18.95 -2.66 42.82
C VAL A 196 -17.88 -2.89 41.77
N LEU A 197 -17.54 -1.83 41.03
CA LEU A 197 -16.35 -1.79 40.18
C LEU A 197 -15.11 -1.90 41.08
N THR A 198 -14.61 -3.12 41.24
CA THR A 198 -13.30 -3.40 41.80
C THR A 198 -12.25 -2.70 40.94
N ARG A 199 -11.74 -1.56 41.43
CA ARG A 199 -10.62 -0.87 40.80
C ARG A 199 -9.43 -1.82 40.72
N ALA A 200 -9.03 -2.17 39.50
CA ALA A 200 -7.78 -2.87 39.26
C ALA A 200 -6.62 -2.05 39.86
N LYS A 201 -5.70 -2.77 40.50
CA LYS A 201 -4.55 -2.22 41.20
C LYS A 201 -3.64 -1.51 40.20
N VAL A 202 -3.45 -0.21 40.37
CA VAL A 202 -2.54 0.59 39.54
C VAL A 202 -1.10 0.16 39.86
N GLU A 203 -0.45 -0.52 38.91
CA GLU A 203 1.01 -0.66 38.93
C GLU A 203 1.65 0.73 38.73
N PRO A 204 2.79 1.00 39.39
CA PRO A 204 3.46 2.28 39.25
C PRO A 204 3.88 2.49 37.78
N PRO A 205 3.68 3.70 37.22
CA PRO A 205 4.04 3.97 35.83
C PRO A 205 5.55 3.74 35.65
N ALA A 206 5.91 2.94 34.65
CA ALA A 206 7.29 2.83 34.21
C ALA A 206 7.85 4.25 33.90
N PRO A 207 9.13 4.51 34.18
CA PRO A 207 9.71 5.83 33.93
C PRO A 207 9.47 6.24 32.46
N PRO A 208 9.08 7.51 32.20
CA PRO A 208 8.74 7.96 30.86
C PRO A 208 9.94 7.76 29.93
N ARG A 209 9.80 6.86 28.97
CA ARG A 209 10.84 6.55 27.99
C ARG A 209 10.82 7.65 26.93
N HIS A 210 11.93 8.36 26.80
CA HIS A 210 12.09 9.44 25.85
C HIS A 210 12.67 8.91 24.54
N PHE A 211 12.21 9.44 23.42
CA PHE A 211 12.63 9.03 22.09
C PHE A 211 12.95 10.25 21.24
N GLU A 212 14.11 10.25 20.59
CA GLU A 212 14.50 11.27 19.63
C GLU A 212 14.21 10.80 18.21
N HIS A 213 13.65 11.71 17.41
CA HIS A 213 13.45 11.53 15.97
C HIS A 213 13.99 12.73 15.20
N PRO A 214 14.85 12.56 14.18
CA PRO A 214 15.51 13.67 13.47
C PRO A 214 14.58 14.74 12.90
N LYS A 215 13.31 14.40 12.61
CA LYS A 215 12.28 15.32 12.09
C LYS A 215 11.35 15.92 13.16
N PHE A 216 11.27 15.32 14.36
CA PHE A 216 10.24 15.66 15.36
C PHE A 216 10.80 16.01 16.74
N GLY A 217 12.13 15.97 16.92
CA GLY A 217 12.79 16.26 18.19
C GLY A 217 12.63 15.13 19.20
N VAL A 218 12.68 15.49 20.48
CA VAL A 218 12.47 14.55 21.60
C VAL A 218 10.97 14.47 21.94
N GLY A 219 10.47 13.26 22.14
CA GLY A 219 9.09 13.00 22.57
C GLY A 219 8.99 11.89 23.61
N VAL A 220 7.85 11.80 24.28
CA VAL A 220 7.58 10.82 25.34
C VAL A 220 6.75 9.67 24.79
N LEU A 221 7.11 8.42 25.10
CA LEU A 221 6.34 7.25 24.72
C LEU A 221 5.00 7.18 25.46
N GLU A 222 3.88 7.22 24.72
CA GLU A 222 2.52 7.04 25.25
C GLU A 222 2.05 5.57 25.10
N LYS A 223 2.45 4.87 24.03
CA LYS A 223 2.04 3.46 23.80
C LYS A 223 3.08 2.66 23.01
N LEU A 224 3.32 1.42 23.44
CA LEU A 224 4.11 0.41 22.73
C LEU A 224 3.17 -0.71 22.25
N ASP A 225 3.11 -0.95 20.94
CA ASP A 225 2.43 -2.11 20.35
C ASP A 225 3.46 -2.99 19.62
N GLY A 226 3.83 -4.12 20.23
CA GLY A 226 4.79 -5.10 19.68
C GLY A 226 6.13 -5.14 20.43
N VAL A 227 7.07 -5.94 19.92
CA VAL A 227 8.41 -6.17 20.50
C VAL A 227 9.46 -6.13 19.39
N GLY A 228 10.64 -5.58 19.68
CA GLY A 228 11.76 -5.50 18.74
C GLY A 228 11.73 -4.28 17.80
N PRO A 229 12.58 -4.25 16.76
CA PRO A 229 12.77 -3.07 15.89
C PRO A 229 11.53 -2.68 15.06
N GLU A 230 10.61 -3.62 14.85
CA GLU A 230 9.32 -3.40 14.16
C GLU A 230 8.17 -3.05 15.12
N ALA A 231 8.45 -2.87 16.42
CA ALA A 231 7.43 -2.42 17.38
C ALA A 231 6.93 -1.02 17.02
N LYS A 232 5.62 -0.80 17.13
CA LYS A 232 4.98 0.50 16.90
C LYS A 232 5.00 1.30 18.20
N LEU A 233 5.70 2.42 18.16
CA LEU A 233 5.81 3.38 19.25
C LEU A 233 4.91 4.57 18.93
N THR A 234 3.89 4.81 19.76
CA THR A 234 3.11 6.05 19.75
C THR A 234 3.79 7.02 20.71
N ILE A 235 4.45 8.02 20.13
CA ILE A 235 5.30 8.99 20.84
C ILE A 235 4.65 10.36 20.70
N ARG A 236 4.58 11.09 21.81
CA ARG A 236 4.12 12.47 21.86
C ARG A 236 5.30 13.42 21.80
N PHE A 237 5.46 14.04 20.64
CA PHE A 237 6.39 15.14 20.41
C PHE A 237 5.70 16.48 20.70
N GLU A 238 6.47 17.57 20.78
CA GLU A 238 5.94 18.93 20.93
C GLU A 238 4.94 19.29 19.82
N ALA A 239 5.23 18.88 18.57
CA ALA A 239 4.36 19.02 17.41
C ALA A 239 3.15 18.04 17.37
N GLY A 240 2.94 17.25 18.44
CA GLY A 240 1.83 16.31 18.60
C GLY A 240 2.21 14.83 18.52
N THR A 241 1.24 13.96 18.79
CA THR A 241 1.41 12.50 18.83
C THR A 241 1.60 11.89 17.44
N LYS A 242 2.59 11.01 17.28
CA LYS A 242 2.90 10.25 16.06
C LYS A 242 3.14 8.78 16.40
N THR A 243 2.68 7.86 15.54
CA THR A 243 3.02 6.44 15.61
C THR A 243 4.15 6.14 14.63
N LEU A 244 5.29 5.70 15.14
CA LEU A 244 6.52 5.39 14.41
C LEU A 244 6.96 3.94 14.69
N LEU A 245 7.89 3.40 13.90
CA LEU A 245 8.53 2.11 14.20
C LEU A 245 9.79 2.32 15.04
N ALA A 246 10.05 1.42 15.98
CA ALA A 246 11.20 1.50 16.89
C ALA A 246 12.55 1.68 16.17
N ARG A 247 12.74 1.05 15.00
CA ARG A 247 13.95 1.21 14.16
C ARG A 247 14.22 2.63 13.65
N PHE A 248 13.25 3.55 13.71
CA PHE A 248 13.38 4.92 13.20
C PHE A 248 13.49 5.98 14.30
N VAL A 249 13.54 5.58 15.57
CA VAL A 249 13.72 6.48 16.71
C VAL A 249 14.84 5.98 17.63
N ALA A 250 15.64 6.89 18.15
CA ALA A 250 16.61 6.55 19.17
C ALA A 250 15.95 6.67 20.54
N GLU A 251 16.09 5.65 21.39
CA GLU A 251 15.72 5.80 22.81
C GLU A 251 16.79 6.66 23.50
N VAL A 252 16.34 7.75 24.12
CA VAL A 252 17.19 8.62 24.93
C VAL A 252 16.95 8.24 26.38
N ALA A 253 17.97 7.70 27.03
CA ALA A 253 17.96 7.51 28.47
C ALA A 253 17.90 8.88 29.16
N PRO A 254 17.17 9.02 30.29
CA PRO A 254 17.13 10.26 31.07
C PRO A 254 18.48 10.59 31.72
#